data_AF-A0A960YH38-F1
#
_entry.id   AF-A0A960YH38-F1
#
_cell.length_a   1.000
_cell.length_b   1.000
_cell.length_c   1.000
_cell.angle_alpha   90.00
_cell.angle_beta   90.00
_cell.angle_gamma   90.00
#
_symmetry.space_group_name_H-M   'P 1'
#
loop_
_entity.id
_entity.type
_entity.pdbx_description
1 polymer ?
#
loop_
_entity_poly.entity_id
_entity_poly.type
_entity_poly.pdbx_seq_one_letter_code
_entity_poly.pdbx_strand_id
1 'polypeptide(L)'
;MRGVLCSLLALLLGLPTLAGAAGCPPEPEIIALDGWTSEGVDTIQSFGHGVAITEDCFVVGAPGTIYDDWLNHSIGAAVVFEPNGDDWQPTALVQPPLPWSQDETFGNILALRDDVLAVGDADFTGGLPYSGRVLVYAR
;
A
#
# COMPACT_ATOMS: atom_id res chain seq x y z
N MET A 1 28.28 28.88 34.16
CA MET A 1 28.34 30.35 33.96
C MET A 1 27.93 30.60 32.51
N ARG A 2 26.64 30.82 32.20
CA ARG A 2 25.99 32.14 32.00
C ARG A 2 26.82 33.04 31.07
N GLY A 3 26.38 33.55 29.93
CA GLY A 3 25.06 33.59 29.31
C GLY A 3 25.16 34.17 27.89
N VAL A 4 24.17 33.84 27.07
CA VAL A 4 24.00 34.26 25.68
C VAL A 4 23.48 35.70 25.65
N LEU A 5 24.16 36.57 24.90
CA LEU A 5 23.74 37.92 24.58
C LEU A 5 22.57 37.88 23.60
N CYS A 6 21.41 38.21 24.15
CA CYS A 6 20.21 38.65 23.46
C CYS A 6 20.44 40.07 22.89
N SER A 7 20.06 40.33 21.64
CA SER A 7 19.77 41.65 21.00
C SER A 7 20.08 41.55 19.50
N LEU A 8 19.33 42.08 18.53
CA LEU A 8 18.28 43.09 18.50
C LEU A 8 17.72 43.07 17.04
N LEU A 9 16.48 43.53 16.84
CA LEU A 9 15.93 44.04 15.56
C LEU A 9 15.17 43.08 14.61
N ALA A 10 13.92 42.74 14.95
CA ALA A 10 12.84 42.65 13.96
C ALA A 10 11.46 42.76 14.65
N LEU A 11 10.99 43.99 14.84
CA LEU A 11 9.63 44.31 15.30
C LEU A 11 9.12 45.43 14.40
N LEU A 12 8.21 45.13 13.45
CA LEU A 12 7.16 46.04 12.90
C LEU A 12 6.41 45.56 11.64
N LEU A 13 6.16 44.26 11.49
CA LEU A 13 5.00 43.81 10.69
C LEU A 13 4.30 42.75 11.53
N GLY A 14 3.06 43.03 11.93
CA GLY A 14 2.20 42.12 12.68
C GLY A 14 1.78 40.91 11.86
N LEU A 15 2.76 40.15 11.36
CA LEU A 15 2.54 38.77 10.97
C LEU A 15 2.33 38.00 12.27
N PRO A 16 1.24 37.24 12.42
CA PRO A 16 1.12 36.37 13.57
C PRO A 16 2.38 35.51 13.62
N THR A 17 3.12 35.61 14.71
CA THR A 17 4.12 34.62 15.06
C THR A 17 3.37 33.30 15.10
N LEU A 18 3.66 32.41 14.14
CA LEU A 18 3.25 31.01 14.15
C LEU A 18 3.99 30.32 15.31
N ALA A 19 3.57 30.67 16.52
CA ALA A 19 3.91 29.99 17.76
C ALA A 19 2.58 29.46 18.29
N GLY A 20 2.23 28.24 17.86
CA GLY A 20 1.07 27.51 18.38
C GLY A 20 0.17 26.85 17.35
N ALA A 21 0.69 25.92 16.55
CA ALA A 21 -0.06 24.75 16.08
C ALA A 21 0.93 23.67 15.66
N ALA A 22 0.82 22.49 16.27
CA ALA A 22 1.41 21.26 15.77
C ALA A 22 1.02 21.08 14.29
N GLY A 23 1.97 20.77 13.40
CA GLY A 23 1.64 20.67 11.98
C GLY A 23 2.80 20.56 11.01
N CYS A 24 3.99 20.14 11.44
CA CYS A 24 4.79 19.35 10.52
C CYS A 24 4.06 18.00 10.43
N PRO A 25 3.62 17.52 9.25
CA PRO A 25 3.14 16.15 9.16
C PRO A 25 4.22 15.23 9.79
N PRO A 26 3.83 14.19 10.55
CA PRO A 26 4.79 13.20 10.98
C PRO A 26 5.62 12.76 9.76
N GLU A 27 6.92 12.57 9.95
CA GLU A 27 7.79 12.13 8.86
C GLU A 27 7.17 10.91 8.17
N PRO A 28 7.23 10.81 6.83
CA PRO A 28 6.61 9.69 6.13
C PRO A 28 7.26 8.39 6.59
N GLU A 29 6.45 7.47 7.12
CA GLU A 29 6.88 6.10 7.34
C GLU A 29 7.04 5.40 5.98
N ILE A 30 8.23 4.91 5.68
CA ILE A 30 8.49 4.15 4.46
C ILE A 30 8.21 2.69 4.76
N ILE A 31 7.18 2.14 4.13
CA ILE A 31 6.79 0.75 4.28
C ILE A 31 7.25 -0.01 3.04
N ALA A 32 8.16 -0.96 3.25
CA ALA A 32 8.65 -1.87 2.24
C ALA A 32 8.44 -3.32 2.72
N LEU A 33 8.45 -4.27 1.79
CA LEU A 33 8.31 -5.68 2.09
C LEU A 33 9.63 -6.29 2.58
N ASP A 34 10.41 -5.59 3.40
CA ASP A 34 11.81 -5.88 3.71
C ASP A 34 12.03 -7.34 4.17
N GLY A 35 12.40 -8.21 3.22
CA GLY A 35 12.58 -9.65 3.46
C GLY A 35 11.29 -10.44 3.71
N TRP A 36 10.12 -9.83 3.55
CA TRP A 36 8.85 -10.54 3.61
C TRP A 36 8.65 -11.40 2.37
N THR A 37 8.32 -12.67 2.60
CA THR A 37 7.97 -13.62 1.56
C THR A 37 6.65 -14.30 1.91
N SER A 38 5.96 -14.77 0.88
CA SER A 38 4.79 -15.61 1.02
C SER A 38 5.00 -16.90 0.24
N GLU A 39 4.47 -18.01 0.75
CA GLU A 39 4.61 -19.33 0.12
C GLU A 39 4.06 -19.29 -1.32
N GLY A 40 4.84 -19.80 -2.27
CA GLY A 40 4.47 -19.84 -3.68
C GLY A 40 4.58 -18.51 -4.43
N VAL A 41 5.19 -17.48 -3.85
CA VAL A 41 5.51 -16.22 -4.53
C VAL A 41 7.02 -16.13 -4.79
N ASP A 42 7.40 -15.98 -6.06
CA ASP A 42 8.79 -15.79 -6.46
C ASP A 42 9.20 -14.31 -6.32
N THR A 43 8.42 -13.41 -6.93
CA THR A 43 8.76 -11.99 -6.96
C THR A 43 7.53 -11.10 -6.84
N ILE A 44 7.55 -10.14 -5.91
CA ILE A 44 6.51 -9.11 -5.82
C ILE A 44 6.95 -7.89 -6.63
N GLN A 45 6.18 -7.55 -7.67
CA GLN A 45 6.47 -6.42 -8.57
C GLN A 45 5.32 -5.44 -8.64
N SER A 46 5.66 -4.18 -8.97
CA SER A 46 4.70 -3.08 -9.02
C SER A 46 3.98 -2.85 -7.69
N PHE A 47 4.64 -3.15 -6.57
CA PHE A 47 4.14 -2.84 -5.23
C PHE A 47 3.88 -1.34 -5.10
N GLY A 48 2.73 -0.97 -4.54
CA GLY A 48 2.30 0.43 -4.43
C GLY A 48 1.45 0.91 -5.60
N HIS A 49 1.06 0.03 -6.54
CA HIS A 49 0.23 0.42 -7.69
C HIS A 49 -1.19 0.82 -7.25
N GLY A 50 -1.82 -0.02 -6.43
CA GLY A 50 -3.09 0.26 -5.79
C GLY A 50 -2.89 0.40 -4.28
N VAL A 51 -3.62 1.31 -3.64
CA VAL A 51 -3.63 1.42 -2.17
C VAL A 51 -5.06 1.64 -1.70
N ALA A 52 -5.47 0.91 -0.68
CA ALA A 52 -6.72 1.14 0.04
C ALA A 52 -6.45 1.04 1.55
N ILE A 53 -7.05 1.93 2.34
CA ILE A 53 -6.74 2.10 3.75
C ILE A 53 -8.01 2.29 4.58
N THR A 54 -7.98 1.74 5.80
CA THR A 54 -8.95 1.95 6.87
C THR A 54 -8.22 2.32 8.15
N GLU A 55 -8.95 2.47 9.27
CA GLU A 55 -8.35 2.72 10.57
C GLU A 55 -7.54 1.53 11.10
N ASP A 56 -7.93 0.30 10.72
CA ASP A 56 -7.37 -0.93 11.28
C ASP A 56 -6.33 -1.60 10.38
N CYS A 57 -6.42 -1.41 9.07
CA CYS A 57 -5.49 -2.02 8.12
C CYS A 57 -5.38 -1.20 6.83
N PHE A 58 -4.32 -1.46 6.07
CA PHE A 58 -4.24 -1.04 4.68
C PHE A 58 -3.80 -2.18 3.79
N VAL A 59 -4.13 -2.06 2.51
CA VAL A 59 -3.85 -3.05 1.49
C VAL A 59 -3.13 -2.38 0.34
N VAL A 60 -2.05 -2.99 -0.10
CA VAL A 60 -1.22 -2.48 -1.20
C VAL A 60 -1.20 -3.49 -2.33
N GLY A 61 -1.57 -3.02 -3.51
CA GLY A 61 -1.60 -3.77 -4.75
C GLY A 61 -0.21 -3.92 -5.35
N ALA A 62 0.04 -5.11 -5.87
CA ALA A 62 1.24 -5.48 -6.59
C ALA A 62 0.83 -6.30 -7.84
N PRO A 63 0.23 -5.65 -8.85
CA PRO A 63 -0.29 -6.34 -10.04
C PRO A 63 0.79 -7.03 -10.88
N GLY A 64 2.06 -6.73 -10.65
CA GLY A 64 3.17 -7.40 -11.31
C GLY A 64 3.62 -8.70 -10.62
N THR A 65 2.99 -9.11 -9.51
CA THR A 65 3.46 -10.25 -8.70
C THR A 65 3.52 -11.54 -9.51
N ILE A 66 4.67 -12.23 -9.39
CA ILE A 66 5.03 -13.47 -10.05
C ILE A 66 5.02 -14.59 -9.01
N TYR A 67 4.32 -15.68 -9.34
CA TYR A 67 4.22 -16.85 -8.49
C TYR A 67 5.26 -17.91 -8.89
N ASP A 68 5.72 -18.70 -7.92
CA ASP A 68 6.63 -19.83 -8.14
C ASP A 68 5.84 -20.98 -8.80
N ASP A 69 5.68 -20.81 -10.10
CA ASP A 69 4.94 -21.70 -10.95
C ASP A 69 5.76 -22.05 -12.20
N TRP A 70 5.41 -23.12 -12.91
CA TRP A 70 6.20 -23.59 -14.06
C TRP A 70 6.29 -22.58 -15.22
N LEU A 71 5.47 -21.53 -15.20
CA LEU A 71 5.29 -20.59 -16.29
C LEU A 71 5.78 -19.16 -15.93
N ASN A 72 6.07 -18.90 -14.66
CA ASN A 72 6.59 -17.66 -14.12
C ASN A 72 5.75 -16.44 -14.55
N HIS A 73 4.42 -16.61 -14.52
CA HIS A 73 3.49 -15.61 -15.01
C HIS A 73 3.25 -14.48 -14.01
N SER A 74 3.04 -13.28 -14.54
CA SER A 74 2.56 -12.13 -13.78
C SER A 74 1.04 -12.21 -13.67
N ILE A 75 0.57 -12.39 -12.45
CA ILE A 75 -0.84 -12.63 -12.11
C ILE A 75 -1.36 -11.49 -11.24
N GLY A 76 -0.46 -10.94 -10.43
CA GLY A 76 -0.77 -9.88 -9.49
C GLY A 76 -1.22 -10.41 -8.13
N ALA A 77 -1.04 -9.56 -7.13
CA ALA A 77 -1.40 -9.81 -5.75
C ALA A 77 -1.78 -8.50 -5.06
N ALA A 78 -2.33 -8.60 -3.85
CA ALA A 78 -2.40 -7.49 -2.93
C ALA A 78 -1.90 -7.93 -1.55
N VAL A 79 -1.14 -7.09 -0.86
CA VAL A 79 -0.57 -7.39 0.47
C VAL A 79 -1.34 -6.61 1.52
N VAL A 80 -1.78 -7.29 2.57
CA VAL A 80 -2.46 -6.69 3.73
C VAL A 80 -1.42 -6.34 4.78
N PHE A 81 -1.53 -5.15 5.34
CA PHE A 81 -0.74 -4.67 6.46
C PHE A 81 -1.66 -4.36 7.64
N GLU A 82 -1.26 -4.83 8.81
CA GLU A 82 -1.91 -4.55 10.09
C GLU A 82 -0.89 -3.88 11.03
N PRO A 83 -1.35 -3.05 11.99
CA PRO A 83 -0.47 -2.38 12.92
C PRO A 83 0.17 -3.40 13.86
N ASN A 84 1.48 -3.25 14.08
CA ASN A 84 2.27 -4.03 15.02
C ASN A 84 3.07 -3.09 15.93
N GLY A 85 2.42 -2.61 16.99
CA GLY A 85 2.99 -1.58 17.85
C GLY A 85 2.94 -0.22 17.17
N ASP A 86 4.11 0.39 16.97
CA ASP A 86 4.25 1.68 16.29
C ASP A 86 4.56 1.53 14.78
N ASP A 87 4.74 0.31 14.28
CA ASP A 87 5.08 0.01 12.88
C ASP A 87 3.94 -0.73 12.17
N TRP A 88 3.95 -0.71 10.84
CA TRP A 88 3.06 -1.54 10.01
C TRP A 88 3.78 -2.76 9.45
N GLN A 89 3.15 -3.94 9.56
CA GLN A 89 3.75 -5.19 9.11
C GLN A 89 2.84 -5.93 8.12
N PRO A 90 3.40 -6.52 7.06
CA PRO A 90 2.63 -7.34 6.13
C PRO A 90 2.18 -8.63 6.82
N THR A 91 0.87 -8.87 6.85
CA THR A 91 0.27 -10.03 7.56
C THR A 91 -0.33 -11.06 6.61
N ALA A 92 -0.74 -10.67 5.41
CA ALA A 92 -1.36 -11.59 4.45
C ALA A 92 -1.08 -11.23 3.00
N LEU A 93 -1.03 -12.26 2.15
CA LEU A 93 -1.10 -12.14 0.69
C LEU A 93 -2.52 -12.45 0.23
N VAL A 94 -3.13 -11.53 -0.50
CA VAL A 94 -4.37 -11.74 -1.24
C VAL A 94 -4.02 -12.11 -2.67
N GLN A 95 -4.48 -13.27 -3.08
CA GLN A 95 -4.25 -13.85 -4.41
C GLN A 95 -5.57 -14.12 -5.12
N PRO A 96 -5.60 -14.07 -6.47
CA PRO A 96 -6.75 -14.54 -7.21
C PRO A 96 -6.93 -16.07 -7.02
N PRO A 97 -8.17 -16.58 -7.09
CA PRO A 97 -8.45 -18.00 -6.91
C PRO A 97 -7.91 -18.89 -8.03
N LEU A 98 -7.59 -18.30 -9.19
CA LEU A 98 -7.08 -19.00 -10.36
C LEU A 98 -5.79 -18.32 -10.84
N PRO A 99 -4.64 -18.60 -10.21
CA PRO A 99 -3.38 -17.94 -10.56
C PRO A 99 -2.83 -18.36 -11.93
N TRP A 100 -3.42 -19.30 -12.65
CA TRP A 100 -2.84 -19.84 -13.90
C TRP A 100 -3.24 -19.07 -15.16
N SER A 101 -3.84 -17.90 -14.97
CA SER A 101 -4.44 -17.08 -16.01
C SER A 101 -3.41 -16.03 -16.44
N GLN A 102 -3.07 -16.06 -17.73
CA GLN A 102 -2.09 -15.15 -18.31
C GLN A 102 -2.67 -13.74 -18.41
N ASP A 103 -1.81 -12.74 -18.19
CA ASP A 103 -2.12 -11.31 -18.35
C ASP A 103 -3.11 -10.77 -17.30
N GLU A 104 -3.09 -11.31 -16.07
CA GLU A 104 -3.89 -10.74 -14.98
C GLU A 104 -3.15 -9.58 -14.30
N THR A 105 -3.88 -8.51 -14.00
CA THR A 105 -3.39 -7.37 -13.22
C THR A 105 -4.14 -7.31 -11.90
N PHE A 106 -4.28 -8.46 -11.23
CA PHE A 106 -4.94 -8.54 -9.94
C PHE A 106 -4.25 -7.62 -8.92
N GLY A 107 -5.02 -6.75 -8.27
CA GLY A 107 -4.45 -5.76 -7.35
C GLY A 107 -4.06 -4.44 -8.03
N ASN A 108 -4.41 -4.23 -9.30
CA ASN A 108 -4.23 -2.94 -9.96
C ASN A 108 -5.08 -1.84 -9.29
N ILE A 109 -6.32 -2.16 -8.91
CA ILE A 109 -7.27 -1.25 -8.28
C ILE A 109 -7.79 -1.90 -7.01
N LEU A 110 -7.85 -1.13 -5.92
CA LEU A 110 -8.32 -1.59 -4.62
C LEU A 110 -9.39 -0.65 -4.08
N ALA A 111 -10.41 -1.21 -3.44
CA ALA A 111 -11.32 -0.49 -2.58
C ALA A 111 -11.51 -1.29 -1.29
N LEU A 112 -11.30 -0.64 -0.16
CA LEU A 112 -11.46 -1.25 1.15
C LEU A 112 -12.48 -0.43 1.93
N ARG A 113 -13.47 -1.10 2.50
CA ARG A 113 -14.44 -0.48 3.40
C ARG A 113 -14.86 -1.50 4.44
N ASP A 114 -14.73 -1.10 5.70
CA ASP A 114 -15.00 -1.98 6.84
C ASP A 114 -14.20 -3.29 6.63
N ASP A 115 -14.88 -4.44 6.66
CA ASP A 115 -14.26 -5.76 6.47
C ASP A 115 -14.29 -6.26 5.01
N VAL A 116 -14.65 -5.39 4.05
CA VAL A 116 -14.83 -5.77 2.64
C VAL A 116 -13.76 -5.14 1.77
N LEU A 117 -12.95 -6.00 1.16
CA LEU A 117 -11.95 -5.65 0.16
C LEU A 117 -12.45 -6.03 -1.23
N ALA A 118 -12.59 -5.05 -2.12
CA ALA A 118 -12.76 -5.27 -3.55
C ALA A 118 -11.42 -5.09 -4.26
N VAL A 119 -11.03 -6.09 -5.05
CA VAL A 119 -9.79 -6.11 -5.84
C VAL A 119 -10.13 -6.19 -7.32
N GLY A 120 -9.68 -5.19 -8.08
CA GLY A 120 -9.79 -5.16 -9.52
C GLY A 120 -8.68 -5.96 -10.19
N ASP A 121 -9.05 -6.61 -11.28
CA ASP A 121 -8.18 -7.29 -12.21
C ASP A 121 -8.64 -6.87 -13.61
N ALA A 122 -8.06 -5.76 -14.09
CA ALA A 122 -8.57 -5.02 -15.24
C ALA A 122 -8.32 -5.77 -16.56
N ASP A 123 -7.23 -6.52 -16.60
CA ASP A 123 -6.79 -7.25 -17.80
C ASP A 123 -7.31 -8.69 -17.84
N PHE A 124 -8.10 -9.11 -16.84
CA PHE A 124 -8.72 -10.43 -16.82
C PHE A 124 -9.47 -10.74 -18.12
N THR A 125 -9.04 -11.80 -18.79
CA THR A 125 -9.64 -12.22 -20.05
C THR A 125 -10.73 -13.27 -19.85
N GLY A 126 -10.57 -14.25 -18.95
CA GLY A 126 -11.65 -15.22 -18.67
C GLY A 126 -12.22 -15.95 -19.91
N GLY A 127 -11.45 -16.03 -21.00
CA GLY A 127 -11.88 -16.56 -22.31
C GLY A 127 -12.40 -15.53 -23.33
N LEU A 128 -12.45 -14.24 -22.99
CA LEU A 128 -12.77 -13.10 -23.86
C LEU A 128 -11.70 -12.00 -23.72
N PRO A 129 -11.33 -11.27 -24.78
CA PRO A 129 -10.34 -10.20 -24.64
C PRO A 129 -10.84 -9.05 -23.73
N TYR A 130 -10.05 -8.70 -22.70
CA TYR A 130 -10.21 -7.54 -21.82
C TYR A 130 -11.58 -7.38 -21.14
N SER A 131 -12.17 -8.46 -20.63
CA SER A 131 -13.44 -8.38 -19.90
C SER A 131 -13.31 -7.70 -18.54
N GLY A 132 -12.12 -7.78 -17.93
CA GLY A 132 -11.89 -7.38 -16.56
C GLY A 132 -12.74 -8.18 -15.56
N ARG A 133 -12.37 -8.12 -14.28
CA ARG A 133 -13.20 -8.60 -13.18
C ARG A 133 -12.91 -7.84 -11.90
N VAL A 134 -13.83 -7.98 -10.94
CA VAL A 134 -13.64 -7.54 -9.56
C VAL A 134 -13.88 -8.72 -8.65
N LEU A 135 -12.94 -9.00 -7.76
CA LEU A 135 -13.08 -10.00 -6.71
C LEU A 135 -13.35 -9.30 -5.39
N VAL A 136 -14.29 -9.84 -4.62
CA VAL A 136 -14.66 -9.31 -3.31
C VAL A 136 -14.27 -10.31 -2.24
N TYR A 137 -13.49 -9.86 -1.29
CA TYR A 137 -13.04 -10.59 -0.11
C TYR A 137 -13.70 -9.97 1.11
N ALA A 138 -14.23 -10.80 1.99
CA ALA A 138 -14.75 -10.39 3.29
C ALA A 138 -14.02 -11.16 4.38
N ARG A 139 -13.74 -10.50 5.50
CA ARG A 139 -13.09 -11.10 6.67
C ARG A 139 -14.00 -12.12 7.38
#